data_AF-A0A8T1TFI1-F1
#
_entry.id   AF-A0A8T1TFI1-F1
#
_cell.length_a   1.000
_cell.length_b   1.000
_cell.length_c   1.000
_cell.angle_alpha   90.00
_cell.angle_beta   90.00
_cell.angle_gamma   90.00
#
_symmetry.space_group_name_H-M   'P 1'
#
loop_
_entity.id
_entity.type
_entity.pdbx_description
1 polymer ?
#
loop_
_entity_poly.entity_id
_entity_poly.type
_entity_poly.pdbx_seq_one_letter_code
_entity_poly.pdbx_strand_id
1 'polypeptide(L)'
;MHIQADVSTGNHVALRLFVDSCVATLSPDRDSSPHYAVIDFNGCLVDGRSDDTTSAFISPRLRQDNLQFMVDVFRFAGDARNLIYITCHLKVTAAEQAPDPLNKACSFNKAGNIWSPVEGTRDICRCCETGNCGLAGQSRRVNPLDRWPGRRFQRDVASRHGDSSVREAEADVVVGPLFITDAYLESRNLVELQMEVGKA
;
A
#
# COMPACT_ATOMS: atom_id res chain seq x y z
N MET A 1 -14.34 3.19 -0.22
CA MET A 1 -13.97 2.57 -1.52
C MET A 1 -13.25 1.24 -1.25
N HIS A 2 -13.60 0.18 -1.96
CA HIS A 2 -12.99 -1.15 -1.79
C HIS A 2 -12.06 -1.46 -2.97
N ILE A 3 -10.78 -1.72 -2.68
CA ILE A 3 -9.76 -1.98 -3.70
C ILE A 3 -9.23 -3.40 -3.50
N GLN A 4 -9.08 -4.11 -4.62
CA GLN A 4 -8.49 -5.44 -4.66
C GLN A 4 -7.32 -5.45 -5.64
N ALA A 5 -6.18 -5.95 -5.19
CA ALA A 5 -5.06 -6.31 -6.04
C ALA A 5 -4.98 -7.84 -6.13
N ASP A 6 -4.67 -8.35 -7.32
CA ASP A 6 -4.61 -9.79 -7.59
C ASP A 6 -3.49 -10.07 -8.61
N VAL A 7 -2.84 -11.23 -8.48
CA VAL A 7 -1.81 -11.68 -9.42
C VAL A 7 -2.35 -12.84 -10.23
N SER A 8 -2.25 -12.73 -11.56
CA SER A 8 -2.63 -13.84 -12.45
C SER A 8 -1.78 -15.08 -12.16
N THR A 9 -2.42 -16.12 -11.64
CA THR A 9 -1.79 -17.40 -11.33
C THR A 9 -1.58 -18.22 -12.60
N GLY A 10 -0.48 -17.95 -13.30
CA GLY A 10 0.02 -18.81 -14.37
C GLY A 10 0.76 -20.05 -13.83
N ASN A 11 1.69 -20.62 -14.60
CA ASN A 11 2.55 -21.73 -14.19
C ASN A 11 3.68 -21.32 -13.21
N HIS A 12 3.45 -20.29 -12.39
CA HIS A 12 4.43 -19.83 -11.41
C HIS A 12 4.28 -20.62 -10.10
N VAL A 13 5.32 -20.57 -9.26
CA VAL A 13 5.24 -21.03 -7.88
C VAL A 13 4.16 -20.25 -7.12
N ALA A 14 3.69 -20.78 -5.98
CA ALA A 14 2.72 -20.04 -5.15
C ALA A 14 3.32 -18.70 -4.72
N LEU A 15 2.64 -17.60 -5.03
CA LEU A 15 3.07 -16.24 -4.72
C LEU A 15 2.24 -15.62 -3.60
N ARG A 16 2.85 -14.74 -2.82
CA ARG A 16 2.15 -13.81 -1.93
C ARG A 16 2.25 -12.39 -2.47
N LEU A 17 1.11 -11.74 -2.66
CA LEU A 17 1.01 -10.36 -3.15
C LEU A 17 1.09 -9.34 -2.02
N PHE A 18 1.89 -8.29 -2.20
CA PHE A 18 1.90 -7.11 -1.36
C PHE A 18 1.68 -5.84 -2.19
N VAL A 19 1.16 -4.81 -1.52
CA VAL A 19 1.06 -3.45 -2.05
C VAL A 19 2.09 -2.63 -1.30
N ASP A 20 3.16 -2.23 -1.99
CA ASP A 20 4.29 -1.52 -1.38
C ASP A 20 3.95 -0.06 -1.09
N SER A 21 3.33 0.60 -2.09
CA SER A 21 2.84 1.97 -1.98
C SER A 21 1.62 2.18 -2.88
N CYS A 22 0.78 3.17 -2.55
CA CYS A 22 -0.29 3.68 -3.40
C CYS A 22 -0.36 5.19 -3.25
N VAL A 23 -0.35 5.90 -4.37
CA VAL A 23 -0.42 7.37 -4.42
C VAL A 23 -1.64 7.76 -5.23
N ALA A 24 -2.47 8.63 -4.66
CA ALA A 24 -3.58 9.24 -5.35
C ALA A 24 -3.16 10.58 -5.98
N THR A 25 -3.64 10.85 -7.20
CA THR A 25 -3.30 12.03 -8.00
C THR A 25 -4.50 12.46 -8.87
N LEU A 26 -4.39 13.63 -9.52
CA LEU A 26 -5.39 14.12 -10.48
C LEU A 26 -5.12 13.67 -11.94
N SER A 27 -4.08 12.88 -12.17
CA SER A 27 -3.70 12.33 -13.47
C SER A 27 -3.04 10.96 -13.30
N PRO A 28 -2.92 10.13 -14.35
CA PRO A 28 -2.25 8.82 -14.23
C PRO A 28 -0.77 8.89 -13.79
N ASP A 29 -0.13 10.05 -13.93
CA ASP A 29 1.23 10.29 -13.46
C ASP A 29 1.27 10.36 -11.92
N ARG A 30 1.92 9.37 -11.29
CA ARG A 30 2.03 9.24 -9.84
C ARG A 30 2.84 10.36 -9.18
N ASP A 31 3.73 11.00 -9.94
CA ASP A 31 4.60 12.07 -9.43
C ASP A 31 3.99 13.46 -9.68
N SER A 32 2.78 13.51 -10.27
CA SER A 32 2.06 14.76 -10.51
C SER A 32 1.57 15.40 -9.20
N SER A 33 1.31 16.71 -9.25
CA SER A 33 0.76 17.49 -8.14
C SER A 33 -0.69 17.88 -8.41
N PRO A 34 -1.58 17.81 -7.41
CA PRO A 34 -1.36 17.32 -6.04
C PRO A 34 -1.27 15.79 -5.98
N HIS A 35 -0.58 15.27 -4.96
CA HIS A 35 -0.53 13.85 -4.65
C HIS A 35 -0.85 13.59 -3.17
N TYR A 36 -1.36 12.40 -2.88
CA TYR A 36 -1.69 11.94 -1.54
C TYR A 36 -1.29 10.47 -1.36
N ALA A 37 -0.45 10.17 -0.36
CA ALA A 37 -0.01 8.82 -0.07
C ALA A 37 -1.10 8.07 0.72
N VAL A 38 -1.64 7.01 0.12
CA VAL A 38 -2.64 6.13 0.75
C VAL A 38 -1.95 4.98 1.48
N ILE A 39 -0.97 4.36 0.81
CA ILE A 39 -0.08 3.34 1.33
C ILE A 39 1.34 3.80 1.08
N ASP A 40 2.20 3.71 2.10
CA ASP A 40 3.62 4.07 2.01
C ASP A 40 4.45 3.16 2.93
N PHE A 41 5.77 3.36 2.97
CA PHE A 41 6.71 2.65 3.86
C PHE A 41 6.63 1.12 3.73
N ASN A 42 6.56 0.64 2.49
CA ASN A 42 6.49 -0.76 2.14
C ASN A 42 5.28 -1.48 2.76
N GLY A 43 4.08 -0.97 2.51
CA GLY A 43 2.82 -1.60 2.89
C GLY A 43 2.20 -1.13 4.21
N CYS A 44 2.54 0.06 4.70
CA CYS A 44 1.81 0.73 5.78
C CYS A 44 0.65 1.55 5.18
N LEU A 45 -0.60 1.21 5.50
CA LEU A 45 -1.77 1.97 5.06
C LEU A 45 -1.90 3.25 5.92
N VAL A 46 -1.15 4.27 5.53
CA VAL A 46 -0.99 5.54 6.27
C VAL A 46 -2.25 6.39 6.30
N ASP A 47 -3.12 6.28 5.30
CA ASP A 47 -4.41 6.97 5.30
C ASP A 47 -5.26 6.60 6.53
N GLY A 48 -5.24 5.32 6.95
CA GLY A 48 -5.94 4.82 8.15
C GLY A 48 -5.40 5.33 9.48
N ARG A 49 -4.24 6.02 9.49
CA ARG A 49 -3.62 6.57 10.70
C ARG A 49 -4.28 7.88 11.16
N SER A 50 -4.90 8.61 10.23
CA SER A 50 -5.63 9.85 10.50
C SER A 50 -6.90 9.60 11.30
N ASP A 51 -7.32 10.53 12.17
CA ASP A 51 -8.45 10.31 13.09
C ASP A 51 -9.82 10.19 12.40
N ASP A 52 -9.98 10.77 11.21
CA ASP A 52 -11.26 10.82 10.49
C ASP A 52 -11.48 9.65 9.50
N THR A 53 -10.51 8.74 9.36
CA THR A 53 -10.55 7.67 8.35
C THR A 53 -10.75 6.27 8.93
N THR A 54 -11.36 5.38 8.18
CA THR A 54 -11.56 3.97 8.56
C THR A 54 -10.81 3.02 7.63
N SER A 55 -9.89 3.57 6.84
CA SER A 55 -9.11 2.85 5.86
C SER A 55 -8.22 1.79 6.50
N ALA A 56 -8.34 0.56 6.00
CA ALA A 56 -7.65 -0.61 6.53
C ALA A 56 -7.54 -1.70 5.47
N PHE A 57 -6.49 -2.51 5.57
CA PHE A 57 -6.45 -3.81 4.90
C PHE A 57 -7.53 -4.73 5.48
N ILE A 58 -8.13 -5.53 4.62
CA ILE A 58 -9.06 -6.58 5.03
C ILE A 58 -8.25 -7.78 5.51
N SER A 59 -8.51 -8.20 6.75
CA SER A 59 -7.86 -9.34 7.38
C SER A 59 -8.91 -10.31 7.95
N PRO A 60 -8.72 -11.63 7.81
CA PRO A 60 -7.58 -12.30 7.17
C PRO A 60 -7.62 -12.27 5.64
N ARG A 61 -6.47 -12.53 5.01
CA ARG A 61 -6.37 -12.70 3.56
C ARG A 61 -7.13 -13.96 3.10
N LEU A 62 -7.90 -13.85 2.01
CA LEU A 62 -8.63 -14.99 1.44
C LEU A 62 -7.73 -15.95 0.64
N ARG A 63 -6.80 -15.42 -0.17
CA ARG A 63 -5.80 -16.17 -0.94
C ARG A 63 -4.48 -15.42 -0.98
N GLN A 64 -3.35 -16.11 -0.95
CA GLN A 64 -2.01 -15.52 -0.85
C GLN A 64 -1.69 -14.51 -1.97
N ASP A 65 -2.19 -14.76 -3.16
CA ASP A 65 -2.06 -13.95 -4.38
C ASP A 65 -3.03 -12.75 -4.45
N ASN A 66 -3.87 -12.55 -3.44
CA ASN A 66 -4.92 -11.53 -3.40
C ASN A 66 -4.78 -10.65 -2.18
N LEU A 67 -4.81 -9.31 -2.33
CA LEU A 67 -4.79 -8.37 -1.20
C LEU A 67 -5.91 -7.34 -1.36
N GLN A 68 -6.72 -7.20 -0.32
CA GLN A 68 -7.86 -6.28 -0.30
C GLN A 68 -7.69 -5.23 0.78
N PHE A 69 -8.10 -4.00 0.48
CA PHE A 69 -8.10 -2.89 1.41
C PHE A 69 -9.21 -1.90 1.10
N MET A 70 -9.64 -1.20 2.13
CA MET A 70 -10.60 -0.12 2.04
C MET A 70 -9.89 1.21 2.23
N VAL A 71 -10.28 2.18 1.41
CA VAL A 71 -9.84 3.58 1.48
C VAL A 71 -11.09 4.42 1.56
N ASP A 72 -11.17 5.32 2.53
CA ASP A 72 -12.26 6.28 2.59
C ASP A 72 -12.25 7.20 1.38
N VAL A 73 -13.43 7.60 0.92
CA VAL A 73 -13.55 8.39 -0.29
C VAL A 73 -13.14 9.83 0.01
N PHE A 74 -12.22 10.38 -0.78
CA PHE A 74 -11.73 11.74 -0.64
C PHE A 74 -11.61 12.45 -1.99
N ARG A 75 -11.44 13.78 -1.94
CA ARG A 75 -11.18 14.63 -3.10
C ARG A 75 -10.04 15.59 -2.81
N PHE A 76 -9.33 16.03 -3.84
CA PHE A 76 -8.37 17.12 -3.71
C PHE A 76 -9.10 18.45 -3.58
N ALA A 77 -8.70 19.25 -2.60
CA ALA A 77 -9.24 20.59 -2.43
C ALA A 77 -8.94 21.47 -3.65
N GLY A 78 -9.93 22.24 -4.10
CA GLY A 78 -9.78 23.16 -5.24
C GLY A 78 -9.86 22.51 -6.62
N ASP A 79 -10.06 21.20 -6.73
CA ASP A 79 -10.33 20.53 -8.01
C ASP A 79 -11.84 20.30 -8.21
N ALA A 80 -12.36 20.76 -9.35
CA ALA A 80 -13.78 20.64 -9.70
C ALA A 80 -14.11 19.42 -10.57
N ARG A 81 -13.11 18.63 -10.97
CA ARG A 81 -13.31 17.46 -11.85
C ARG A 81 -13.88 16.26 -11.10
N ASN A 82 -13.83 16.29 -9.75
CA ASN A 82 -14.32 15.24 -8.87
C ASN A 82 -13.78 13.86 -9.29
N LEU A 83 -12.53 13.80 -9.73
CA LEU A 83 -11.89 12.57 -10.15
C LEU A 83 -10.54 12.40 -9.48
N ILE A 84 -10.15 11.15 -9.28
CA ILE A 84 -8.81 10.79 -8.82
C ILE A 84 -8.30 9.59 -9.63
N TYR A 85 -6.98 9.46 -9.70
CA TYR A 85 -6.28 8.24 -10.09
C TYR A 85 -5.56 7.72 -8.85
N ILE A 86 -5.41 6.41 -8.73
CA ILE A 86 -4.60 5.77 -7.69
C ILE A 86 -3.57 4.88 -8.38
N THR A 87 -2.30 5.19 -8.25
CA THR A 87 -1.20 4.38 -8.77
C THR A 87 -0.56 3.62 -7.64
N CYS A 88 -0.55 2.29 -7.73
CA CYS A 88 -0.02 1.39 -6.73
C CYS A 88 1.19 0.63 -7.24
N HIS A 89 2.23 0.55 -6.42
CA HIS A 89 3.38 -0.32 -6.62
C HIS A 89 3.11 -1.67 -5.97
N LEU A 90 2.96 -2.70 -6.78
CA LEU A 90 2.72 -4.08 -6.35
C LEU A 90 4.03 -4.86 -6.35
N LYS A 91 4.15 -5.82 -5.43
CA LYS A 91 5.27 -6.75 -5.37
C LYS A 91 4.83 -8.13 -4.95
N VAL A 92 5.64 -9.14 -5.27
CA VAL A 92 5.38 -10.52 -4.86
C VAL A 92 6.59 -11.18 -4.23
N THR A 93 6.32 -12.04 -3.25
CA THR A 93 7.29 -13.00 -2.70
C THR A 93 6.80 -14.43 -2.92
N ALA A 94 7.64 -15.41 -2.63
CA ALA A 94 7.16 -16.79 -2.50
C ALA A 94 6.13 -16.89 -1.35
N ALA A 95 5.09 -17.70 -1.49
CA ALA A 95 4.00 -17.79 -0.52
C ALA A 95 4.46 -18.34 0.85
N GLU A 96 5.49 -19.18 0.87
CA GLU A 96 6.09 -19.74 2.08
C GLU A 96 7.03 -18.77 2.81
N GLN A 97 7.51 -17.72 2.13
CA GLN A 97 8.39 -16.72 2.75
C GLN A 97 7.60 -15.98 3.84
N ALA A 98 8.13 -15.91 5.07
CA ALA A 98 7.48 -15.17 6.14
C ALA A 98 7.47 -13.66 5.85
N PRO A 99 6.37 -12.94 6.15
CA PRO A 99 6.34 -11.48 6.07
C PRO A 99 7.43 -10.83 6.93
N ASP A 100 7.97 -9.71 6.45
CA ASP A 100 9.07 -8.99 7.08
C ASP A 100 8.84 -7.46 7.01
N PRO A 101 9.70 -6.63 7.62
CA PRO A 101 9.52 -5.17 7.60
C PRO A 101 9.51 -4.53 6.21
N LEU A 102 10.03 -5.21 5.18
CA LEU A 102 9.93 -4.77 3.80
C LEU A 102 8.68 -5.38 3.15
N ASN A 103 8.35 -6.65 3.39
CA ASN A 103 7.24 -7.36 2.77
C ASN A 103 6.08 -7.59 3.75
N LYS A 104 5.18 -6.60 3.86
CA LYS A 104 4.06 -6.58 4.83
C LYS A 104 2.83 -5.83 4.29
N ALA A 105 1.72 -5.98 5.00
CA ALA A 105 0.50 -5.19 4.82
C ALA A 105 -0.02 -4.82 6.22
N CYS A 106 0.13 -3.56 6.62
CA CYS A 106 -0.11 -3.08 7.97
C CYS A 106 -1.25 -2.06 8.00
N SER A 107 -2.21 -2.26 8.90
CA SER A 107 -3.29 -1.30 9.19
C SER A 107 -3.12 -0.74 10.58
N PHE A 108 -3.47 0.53 10.76
CA PHE A 108 -3.50 1.15 12.08
C PHE A 108 -4.83 0.84 12.78
N ASN A 109 -4.75 0.21 13.95
CA ASN A 109 -5.92 0.00 14.80
C ASN A 109 -6.02 1.14 15.81
N LYS A 110 -7.01 2.01 15.62
CA LYS A 110 -7.28 3.17 16.49
C LYS A 110 -7.66 2.78 17.91
N ALA A 111 -8.48 1.74 18.08
CA ALA A 111 -8.92 1.29 19.41
C ALA A 111 -7.74 0.81 20.27
N GLY A 112 -6.73 0.22 19.64
CA GLY A 112 -5.50 -0.24 20.29
C GLY A 112 -4.32 0.72 20.20
N ASN A 113 -4.48 1.85 19.48
CA ASN A 113 -3.40 2.78 19.12
C ASN A 113 -2.13 2.05 18.62
N ILE A 114 -2.31 1.07 17.73
CA ILE A 114 -1.23 0.15 17.33
C ILE A 114 -1.37 -0.28 15.88
N TRP A 115 -0.23 -0.42 15.19
CA TRP A 115 -0.18 -1.05 13.87
C TRP A 115 -0.27 -2.58 13.97
N SER A 116 -1.13 -3.17 13.15
CA SER A 116 -1.30 -4.62 13.06
C SER A 116 -1.12 -5.10 11.63
N PRO A 117 -0.34 -6.18 11.40
CA PRO A 117 -0.23 -6.78 10.08
C PRO A 117 -1.49 -7.59 9.73
N VAL A 118 -1.76 -7.74 8.43
CA VAL A 118 -2.70 -8.75 7.93
C VAL A 118 -2.23 -10.15 8.30
N GLU A 119 -0.92 -10.40 8.17
CA GLU A 119 -0.27 -11.69 8.44
C GLU A 119 1.19 -11.48 8.88
N GLY A 120 1.75 -12.42 9.65
CA GLY A 120 3.09 -12.31 10.23
C GLY A 120 3.10 -11.79 11.67
N THR A 121 4.28 -11.47 12.18
CA THR A 121 4.46 -11.05 13.59
C THR A 121 4.18 -9.55 13.75
N ARG A 122 3.65 -9.14 14.92
CA ARG A 122 3.25 -7.74 15.17
C ARG A 122 4.41 -6.73 15.06
N ASP A 123 5.65 -7.16 15.28
CA ASP A 123 6.83 -6.29 15.27
C ASP A 123 7.20 -5.77 13.88
N ILE A 124 6.80 -6.46 12.80
CA ILE A 124 7.13 -6.02 11.42
C ILE A 124 6.49 -4.67 11.07
N CYS A 125 5.38 -4.31 11.71
CA CYS A 125 4.68 -3.04 11.48
C CYS A 125 5.17 -1.90 12.39
N ARG A 126 6.12 -2.13 13.31
CA ARG A 126 6.60 -1.07 14.22
C ARG A 126 7.22 0.12 13.47
N CYS A 127 7.84 -0.14 12.32
CA CYS A 127 8.46 0.90 11.49
C CYS A 127 7.45 1.83 10.80
N CYS A 128 6.16 1.44 10.75
CA CYS A 128 5.10 2.29 10.19
C CYS A 128 4.89 3.56 11.04
N GLU A 129 5.00 3.47 12.37
CA GLU A 129 4.85 4.64 13.24
C GLU A 129 6.03 5.62 13.07
N THR A 130 7.23 5.11 12.78
CA THR A 130 8.41 5.94 12.54
C THR A 130 8.52 6.46 11.11
N GLY A 131 7.65 6.00 10.19
CA GLY A 131 7.73 6.34 8.76
C GLY A 131 9.05 5.93 8.10
N ASN A 132 9.69 4.84 8.56
CA ASN A 132 10.96 4.41 7.99
C ASN A 132 11.17 2.89 8.15
N CYS A 133 10.75 2.15 7.13
CA CYS A 133 10.90 0.69 7.10
C CYS A 133 12.16 0.21 6.35
N GLY A 134 12.90 1.09 5.67
CA GLY A 134 14.09 0.73 4.89
C GLY A 134 15.30 0.28 5.72
N LEU A 135 15.42 0.75 6.97
CA LEU A 135 16.49 0.36 7.89
C LEU A 135 16.19 -0.92 8.68
N ALA A 136 14.91 -1.28 8.81
CA ALA A 136 14.48 -2.44 9.59
C ALA A 136 14.89 -3.79 8.97
N GLY A 137 15.00 -3.85 7.63
CA GLY A 137 15.51 -5.02 6.91
C GLY A 137 17.01 -5.25 7.06
N GLN A 138 17.80 -4.21 7.38
CA GLN A 138 19.25 -4.30 7.54
C GLN A 138 19.68 -4.70 8.96
N SER A 139 18.81 -4.49 9.96
CA SER A 139 19.12 -4.78 11.37
C SER A 139 19.35 -6.28 11.64
N ARG A 140 18.88 -7.19 10.77
CA ARG A 140 19.10 -8.64 10.90
C ARG A 140 20.38 -9.15 10.24
N ARG A 141 21.23 -8.30 9.65
CA ARG A 141 22.52 -8.68 9.05
C ARG A 141 23.74 -7.97 9.64
N VAL A 142 23.69 -7.52 10.89
CA VAL A 142 24.91 -7.05 11.58
C VAL A 142 25.51 -8.21 12.36
N ASN A 143 26.43 -8.95 11.73
CA ASN A 143 27.36 -9.83 12.43
C ASN A 143 28.24 -8.95 13.35
N PRO A 144 28.32 -9.20 14.67
CA PRO A 144 28.98 -8.29 15.61
C PRO A 144 30.50 -8.50 15.67
N LEU A 145 31.19 -8.58 14.53
CA LEU A 145 32.65 -8.85 14.50
C LEU A 145 33.51 -7.99 13.56
N ASP A 146 33.05 -6.84 13.06
CA ASP A 146 33.97 -5.94 12.32
C ASP A 146 33.77 -4.47 12.70
N ARG A 147 34.51 -4.02 13.72
CA ARG A 147 34.66 -2.59 14.06
C ARG A 147 36.13 -2.21 14.20
N TRP A 148 36.84 -2.06 13.08
CA TRP A 148 38.11 -1.32 13.01
C TRP A 148 38.17 -0.46 11.74
N PRO A 149 38.61 0.81 11.80
CA PRO A 149 38.63 1.70 10.65
C PRO A 149 39.97 1.63 9.93
N GLY A 150 39.95 1.25 8.65
CA GLY A 150 41.14 1.26 7.79
C GLY A 150 40.78 1.44 6.33
N ARG A 151 40.98 2.65 5.80
CA ARG A 151 40.86 2.94 4.37
C ARG A 151 41.93 2.16 3.58
N ARG A 152 41.52 1.37 2.58
CA ARG A 152 42.27 1.17 1.32
C ARG A 152 41.31 0.99 0.15
N PHE A 153 41.56 1.74 -0.91
CA PHE A 153 41.00 1.51 -2.23
C PHE A 153 41.49 0.17 -2.76
N GLN A 154 40.59 -0.72 -3.14
CA GLN A 154 40.91 -1.80 -4.08
C GLN A 154 39.71 -2.11 -4.96
N ARG A 155 39.97 -2.09 -6.27
CA ARG A 155 39.01 -2.35 -7.33
C ARG A 155 39.11 -3.83 -7.65
N ASP A 156 38.24 -4.66 -7.06
CA ASP A 156 38.23 -6.09 -7.32
C ASP A 156 36.98 -6.47 -8.14
N VAL A 157 37.26 -7.07 -9.30
CA VAL A 157 36.32 -7.73 -10.21
C VAL A 157 36.26 -9.22 -9.83
N ALA A 158 35.11 -9.83 -10.12
CA ALA A 158 34.69 -11.21 -9.93
C ALA A 158 33.96 -11.42 -8.58
N SER A 159 32.84 -12.14 -8.52
CA SER A 159 32.52 -13.36 -9.27
C SER A 159 31.01 -13.59 -9.34
N ARG A 160 30.54 -14.10 -10.48
CA ARG A 160 29.26 -14.81 -10.59
C ARG A 160 29.22 -15.91 -9.53
N HIS A 161 28.39 -15.74 -8.51
CA HIS A 161 27.79 -16.82 -7.75
C HIS A 161 26.30 -16.71 -7.98
N GLY A 162 25.72 -17.78 -8.50
CA GLY A 162 24.28 -17.88 -8.72
C GLY A 162 23.59 -17.81 -7.38
N ASP A 163 22.95 -16.68 -7.13
CA ASP A 163 21.89 -16.59 -6.15
C ASP A 163 20.60 -16.77 -6.94
N SER A 164 19.97 -17.93 -6.78
CA SER A 164 18.60 -18.16 -7.22
C SER A 164 17.64 -17.52 -6.22
N SER A 165 17.92 -16.28 -5.80
CA SER A 165 16.90 -15.45 -5.18
C SER A 165 15.84 -15.24 -6.24
N VAL A 166 14.64 -15.74 -5.96
CA VAL A 166 13.43 -15.34 -6.68
C VAL A 166 13.49 -13.83 -6.74
N ARG A 167 13.74 -13.28 -7.95
CA ARG A 167 13.71 -11.84 -8.14
C ARG A 167 12.33 -11.40 -7.69
N GLU A 168 12.26 -10.57 -6.65
CA GLU A 168 11.04 -9.90 -6.24
C GLU A 168 10.48 -9.25 -7.51
N ALA A 169 9.35 -9.77 -7.98
CA ALA A 169 8.71 -9.24 -9.18
C ALA A 169 7.80 -8.09 -8.74
N GLU A 170 7.99 -6.93 -9.35
CA GLU A 170 7.32 -5.69 -8.98
C GLU A 170 6.68 -5.06 -10.22
N ALA A 171 5.56 -4.37 -10.02
CA ALA A 171 4.84 -3.71 -11.10
C ALA A 171 4.01 -2.53 -10.58
N ASP A 172 3.97 -1.44 -11.35
CA ASP A 172 3.04 -0.32 -11.10
C ASP A 172 1.72 -0.54 -11.83
N VAL A 173 0.60 -0.32 -11.13
CA VAL A 173 -0.75 -0.45 -11.68
C VAL A 173 -1.57 0.79 -11.32
N VAL A 174 -2.37 1.28 -12.26
CA VAL A 174 -3.22 2.47 -12.10
C VAL A 174 -4.69 2.06 -12.00
N VAL A 175 -5.38 2.58 -10.99
CA VAL A 175 -6.83 2.52 -10.82
C VAL A 175 -7.40 3.91 -11.09
N GLY A 176 -8.06 4.09 -12.24
CA GLY A 176 -8.75 5.34 -12.55
C GLY A 176 -9.05 5.55 -14.04
N PRO A 177 -9.75 6.65 -14.39
CA PRO A 177 -10.25 7.68 -13.49
C PRO A 177 -11.38 7.17 -12.58
N LEU A 178 -11.30 7.49 -11.29
CA LEU A 178 -12.34 7.24 -10.30
C LEU A 178 -13.13 8.52 -10.08
N PHE A 179 -14.41 8.52 -10.40
CA PHE A 179 -15.30 9.67 -10.18
C PHE A 179 -15.92 9.61 -8.80
N ILE A 180 -15.77 10.70 -8.05
CA ILE A 180 -16.27 10.84 -6.68
C ILE A 180 -17.60 11.58 -6.72
N THR A 181 -18.69 10.86 -6.47
CA THR A 181 -20.04 11.44 -6.37
C THR A 181 -20.43 11.67 -4.92
N ASP A 182 -21.02 12.84 -4.64
CA ASP A 182 -21.65 13.09 -3.36
C ASP A 182 -23.02 12.39 -3.35
N ALA A 183 -23.09 11.20 -2.75
CA ALA A 183 -24.35 10.46 -2.57
C ALA A 183 -25.43 11.28 -1.82
N TYR A 184 -25.02 12.32 -1.09
CA TYR A 184 -25.91 13.23 -0.38
C TYR A 184 -26.62 14.26 -1.28
N LEU A 185 -26.05 14.60 -2.45
CA LEU A 185 -26.67 15.55 -3.38
C LEU A 185 -27.66 14.86 -4.32
N GLU A 186 -27.39 13.62 -4.74
CA GLU A 186 -28.34 12.82 -5.54
C GLU A 186 -29.61 12.51 -4.74
N SER A 187 -29.49 12.21 -3.45
CA SER A 187 -30.63 11.97 -2.57
C SER A 187 -31.45 13.23 -2.29
N ARG A 188 -30.84 14.42 -2.19
CA ARG A 188 -31.58 15.69 -2.13
C ARG A 188 -32.32 16.00 -3.42
N ASN A 189 -31.67 15.83 -4.58
CA ASN A 189 -32.32 16.08 -5.87
C ASN A 189 -33.52 15.14 -6.10
N LEU A 190 -33.42 13.86 -5.71
CA LEU A 190 -34.55 12.91 -5.75
C LEU A 190 -35.70 13.33 -4.83
N VAL A 191 -35.40 13.81 -3.61
CA VAL A 191 -36.42 14.32 -2.68
C VAL A 191 -37.07 15.59 -3.20
N GLU A 192 -36.29 16.49 -3.82
CA GLU A 192 -36.79 17.77 -4.37
C GLU A 192 -37.67 17.54 -5.62
N LEU A 193 -37.28 16.61 -6.50
CA LEU A 193 -38.10 16.14 -7.62
C LEU A 193 -39.41 15.48 -7.17
N GLN A 194 -39.38 14.70 -6.09
CA GLN A 194 -40.60 14.09 -5.51
C GLN A 194 -41.53 15.15 -4.86
N MET A 195 -40.96 16.24 -4.34
CA MET A 195 -41.74 17.36 -3.78
C MET A 195 -42.38 18.24 -4.86
N GLU A 196 -41.77 18.38 -6.04
CA GLU A 196 -42.36 19.10 -7.19
C GLU A 196 -43.48 18.30 -7.86
N VAL A 197 -43.32 16.98 -8.03
CA VAL A 197 -44.37 16.12 -8.61
C VAL A 197 -45.61 16.01 -7.70
N GLY A 198 -45.45 16.10 -6.38
CA GLY A 198 -46.55 16.08 -5.41
C GLY A 198 -47.36 17.39 -5.30
N LYS A 199 -46.98 18.45 -6.03
CA LYS A 199 -47.69 19.75 -6.06
C LYS A 199 -48.46 20.02 -7.35
N ALA A 200 -48.45 19.10 -8.31
CA ALA A 200 -49.20 19.17 -9.56
C ALA A 200 -50.55 18.43 -9.47
#